data_AF-A0A850GKN1-F1
#
_entry.id   AF-A0A850GKN1-F1
#
_cell.length_a   1.000
_cell.length_b   1.000
_cell.length_c   1.000
_cell.angle_alpha   90.00
_cell.angle_beta   90.00
_cell.angle_gamma   90.00
#
_symmetry.space_group_name_H-M   'P 1'
#
loop_
_entity.id
_entity.type
_entity.pdbx_description
1 polymer ?
#
loop_
_entity_poly.entity_id
_entity_poly.type
_entity_poly.pdbx_seq_one_letter_code
_entity_poly.pdbx_strand_id
1 'polypeptide(L)'
;MRSFGLICVCALTIVGCSTGEADDSGNGSIFTTSTTATTGPGTSAGDTEEDDEEGEDDGSSDSADTSESSTTADDPLCGNGVKESGEECDGNDLGGLSCIDFGHDNGTLLCANDCTLFSNACSTCGDGQLAATEACDGNNFGGLTCTDLGYASGSLSCASDCSQVFEDGCEASVQCGNGLIDDGEACDGGNLNGETCLTQGFDGGSLSCSNCVFDTTACTIETCVSLLGSCNILLQDCCEGLTCGLLVCVPEE
;
A
#
# COMPACT_ATOMS: atom_id res chain seq x y z
N MET A 1 44.87 -12.99 38.36
CA MET A 1 44.34 -14.07 37.51
C MET A 1 44.41 -13.56 36.08
N ARG A 2 45.29 -14.15 35.27
CA ARG A 2 45.53 -13.76 33.88
C ARG A 2 44.60 -14.62 33.02
N SER A 3 43.76 -14.01 32.19
CA SER A 3 42.97 -14.74 31.18
C SER A 3 43.30 -14.20 29.80
N PHE A 4 43.52 -15.14 28.88
CA PHE A 4 44.19 -14.99 27.60
C PHE A 4 43.25 -14.41 26.53
N GLY A 5 43.76 -13.45 25.75
CA GLY A 5 43.13 -12.99 24.52
C GLY A 5 43.24 -14.03 23.41
N LEU A 6 42.11 -14.34 22.78
CA LEU A 6 42.01 -15.24 21.64
C LEU A 6 42.39 -14.46 20.37
N ILE A 7 43.63 -14.63 19.91
CA ILE A 7 44.10 -14.12 18.62
C ILE A 7 43.59 -15.07 17.54
N CYS A 8 42.63 -14.61 16.73
CA CYS A 8 42.17 -15.31 15.55
C CYS A 8 43.21 -15.12 14.43
N VAL A 9 44.03 -16.14 14.20
CA VAL A 9 44.98 -16.18 13.08
C VAL A 9 44.19 -16.59 11.83
N CYS A 10 43.90 -15.62 10.96
CA CYS A 10 43.36 -15.87 9.64
C CYS A 10 44.50 -16.41 8.75
N ALA A 11 44.54 -17.73 8.58
CA ALA A 11 45.49 -18.39 7.69
C ALA A 11 44.99 -18.30 6.25
N LEU A 12 45.74 -17.54 5.47
CA LEU A 12 45.65 -17.41 4.02
C LEU A 12 45.96 -18.76 3.34
N THR A 13 45.00 -19.35 2.63
CA THR A 13 45.29 -20.37 1.61
C THR A 13 44.54 -20.06 0.33
N ILE A 14 45.30 -19.63 -0.68
CA ILE A 14 44.91 -19.40 -2.07
C ILE A 14 45.03 -20.73 -2.82
N VAL A 15 43.90 -21.28 -3.29
CA VAL A 15 43.76 -22.27 -4.39
C VAL A 15 42.30 -22.11 -4.85
N GLY A 16 41.90 -21.93 -6.10
CA GLY A 16 42.53 -21.83 -7.41
C GLY A 16 41.41 -21.48 -8.41
N CYS A 17 41.76 -20.84 -9.52
CA CYS A 17 40.86 -20.49 -10.62
C CYS A 17 40.80 -21.65 -11.62
N SER A 18 39.60 -22.07 -12.04
CA SER A 18 39.34 -22.53 -13.41
C SER A 18 37.86 -22.53 -13.76
N THR A 19 37.62 -22.21 -15.01
CA THR A 19 36.42 -21.92 -15.80
C THR A 19 35.44 -23.08 -16.00
N GLY A 20 34.15 -22.77 -16.16
CA GLY A 20 33.10 -23.63 -16.72
C GLY A 20 31.74 -22.93 -16.68
N GLU A 21 31.45 -22.10 -17.70
CA GLU A 21 30.44 -22.32 -18.76
C GLU A 21 29.00 -21.97 -18.34
N ALA A 22 28.44 -21.02 -19.10
CA ALA A 22 27.06 -20.57 -19.02
C ALA A 22 26.22 -21.45 -19.94
N ASP A 23 25.11 -21.97 -19.42
CA ASP A 23 24.06 -22.56 -20.25
C ASP A 23 22.75 -21.78 -20.07
N ASP A 24 22.31 -21.29 -21.22
CA ASP A 24 21.09 -20.56 -21.50
C ASP A 24 19.85 -21.47 -21.54
N SER A 25 18.73 -20.85 -21.20
CA SER A 25 17.33 -21.19 -21.46
C SER A 25 17.04 -22.31 -22.47
N GLY A 26 16.15 -23.24 -22.09
CA GLY A 26 15.63 -24.25 -23.01
C GLY A 26 14.44 -25.03 -22.47
N ASN A 27 13.31 -24.36 -22.24
CA ASN A 27 12.02 -25.02 -22.01
C ASN A 27 11.53 -25.64 -23.32
N GLY A 28 11.83 -26.92 -23.55
CA GLY A 28 11.33 -27.72 -24.65
C GLY A 28 10.23 -28.67 -24.19
N SER A 29 8.97 -28.25 -24.26
CA SER A 29 7.85 -29.19 -24.35
C SER A 29 7.07 -28.92 -25.62
N ILE A 30 7.28 -29.83 -26.56
CA ILE A 30 6.68 -29.90 -27.87
C ILE A 30 5.37 -30.67 -27.67
N PHE A 31 4.24 -29.98 -27.70
CA PHE A 31 2.96 -30.59 -28.03
C PHE A 31 2.32 -29.80 -29.16
N THR A 32 2.54 -30.29 -30.37
CA THR A 32 1.71 -30.02 -31.55
C THR A 32 0.29 -30.51 -31.26
N THR A 33 -0.75 -29.72 -31.52
CA THR A 33 -1.58 -29.76 -32.75
C THR A 33 -2.64 -28.64 -32.72
N SER A 34 -2.93 -28.12 -33.92
CA SER A 34 -4.18 -27.45 -34.34
C SER A 34 -4.36 -25.95 -34.09
N THR A 35 -3.84 -25.19 -35.05
CA THR A 35 -4.55 -24.15 -35.82
C THR A 35 -5.99 -23.81 -35.40
N THR A 36 -6.26 -22.55 -35.04
CA THR A 36 -6.93 -21.58 -35.94
C THR A 36 -6.97 -20.19 -35.30
N ALA A 37 -6.81 -19.19 -36.16
CA ALA A 37 -6.67 -17.79 -35.84
C ALA A 37 -8.01 -17.08 -35.63
N THR A 38 -7.92 -16.04 -34.82
CA THR A 38 -8.86 -14.95 -34.56
C THR A 38 -9.32 -14.24 -35.84
N THR A 39 -10.62 -13.99 -35.97
CA THR A 39 -11.18 -12.77 -36.58
C THR A 39 -12.52 -12.45 -35.93
N GLY A 40 -12.71 -11.18 -35.57
CA GLY A 40 -13.87 -10.63 -34.86
C GLY A 40 -15.12 -10.40 -35.75
N PRO A 41 -15.96 -9.41 -35.39
CA PRO A 41 -17.41 -9.58 -35.19
C PRO A 41 -18.25 -9.30 -36.44
N GLY A 42 -19.39 -9.98 -36.55
CA GLY A 42 -20.37 -9.86 -37.64
C GLY A 42 -21.78 -9.63 -37.10
N THR A 43 -22.38 -8.56 -37.60
CA THR A 43 -23.68 -7.96 -37.29
C THR A 43 -24.88 -8.74 -37.83
N SER A 44 -26.00 -8.59 -37.12
CA SER A 44 -27.39 -8.39 -37.58
C SER A 44 -27.84 -8.93 -38.96
N ALA A 45 -28.77 -9.89 -38.92
CA ALA A 45 -29.92 -10.07 -39.81
C ALA A 45 -30.92 -10.91 -38.99
N GLY A 46 -32.18 -10.58 -38.78
CA GLY A 46 -33.12 -9.84 -39.61
C GLY A 46 -34.21 -10.83 -39.98
N ASP A 47 -35.37 -10.75 -39.33
CA ASP A 47 -36.65 -11.29 -39.81
C ASP A 47 -37.75 -10.39 -39.26
N THR A 48 -38.03 -9.36 -40.06
CA THR A 48 -39.28 -8.62 -40.14
C THR A 48 -40.35 -9.52 -40.75
N GLU A 49 -41.49 -9.65 -40.09
CA GLU A 49 -42.77 -9.95 -40.75
C GLU A 49 -43.73 -8.86 -40.27
N GLU A 50 -44.00 -7.88 -41.13
CA GLU A 50 -45.08 -6.90 -40.98
C GLU A 50 -46.30 -7.39 -41.78
N ASP A 51 -47.45 -7.32 -41.09
CA ASP A 51 -48.78 -6.85 -41.51
C ASP A 51 -49.51 -7.40 -42.75
N ASP A 52 -50.78 -7.79 -42.51
CA ASP A 52 -51.96 -7.38 -43.30
C ASP A 52 -53.28 -7.77 -42.57
N GLU A 53 -53.84 -6.82 -41.80
CA GLU A 53 -55.21 -6.21 -41.87
C GLU A 53 -56.24 -6.88 -42.86
N GLU A 54 -57.56 -7.07 -42.68
CA GLU A 54 -58.67 -6.43 -41.94
C GLU A 54 -59.92 -7.37 -41.87
N GLY A 55 -60.90 -7.06 -41.02
CA GLY A 55 -62.30 -7.46 -41.25
C GLY A 55 -63.25 -7.50 -40.04
N GLU A 56 -63.90 -6.36 -39.80
CA GLU A 56 -65.04 -5.97 -38.93
C GLU A 56 -66.04 -7.07 -38.46
N ASP A 57 -66.44 -7.02 -37.18
CA ASP A 57 -67.83 -7.33 -36.79
C ASP A 57 -68.30 -6.47 -35.62
N ASP A 58 -69.47 -5.86 -35.82
CA ASP A 58 -70.20 -4.95 -34.95
C ASP A 58 -70.87 -5.72 -33.80
N GLY A 59 -70.47 -5.42 -32.57
CA GLY A 59 -71.01 -6.09 -31.40
C GLY A 59 -71.13 -5.17 -30.19
N SER A 60 -71.97 -4.14 -30.31
CA SER A 60 -72.47 -3.39 -29.16
C SER A 60 -73.17 -4.35 -28.19
N SER A 61 -72.51 -4.65 -27.07
CA SER A 61 -73.18 -5.14 -25.88
C SER A 61 -72.74 -4.24 -24.73
N ASP A 62 -73.66 -3.35 -24.36
CA ASP A 62 -73.69 -2.66 -23.09
C ASP A 62 -73.62 -3.69 -21.95
N SER A 63 -72.41 -4.08 -21.59
CA SER A 63 -72.13 -4.57 -20.26
C SER A 63 -71.58 -3.37 -19.52
N ALA A 64 -72.47 -2.77 -18.73
CA ALA A 64 -72.11 -2.03 -17.53
C ALA A 64 -71.27 -2.97 -16.65
N ASP A 65 -70.01 -3.14 -17.00
CA ASP A 65 -69.02 -3.58 -16.05
C ASP A 65 -68.47 -2.29 -15.47
N THR A 66 -69.15 -1.91 -14.39
CA THR A 66 -68.52 -1.21 -13.29
C THR A 66 -67.26 -1.98 -12.92
N SER A 67 -66.19 -1.78 -13.69
CA SER A 67 -64.87 -1.65 -13.13
C SER A 67 -64.97 -0.42 -12.25
N GLU A 68 -65.56 -0.66 -11.09
CA GLU A 68 -65.14 -0.06 -9.84
C GLU A 68 -63.63 -0.10 -9.93
N SER A 69 -63.07 0.99 -10.45
CA SER A 69 -61.94 1.65 -9.84
C SER A 69 -62.30 1.69 -8.36
N SER A 70 -62.01 0.57 -7.71
CA SER A 70 -62.00 0.43 -6.28
C SER A 70 -60.75 1.20 -5.87
N THR A 71 -60.80 2.52 -6.05
CA THR A 71 -60.09 3.45 -5.21
C THR A 71 -60.77 3.36 -3.84
N THR A 72 -60.68 2.22 -3.18
CA THR A 72 -60.30 2.29 -1.78
C THR A 72 -58.93 2.95 -1.81
N ALA A 73 -58.82 4.12 -1.19
CA ALA A 73 -57.56 4.85 -1.05
C ALA A 73 -56.60 4.11 -0.08
N ASP A 74 -56.50 2.79 -0.21
CA ASP A 74 -55.93 1.85 0.76
C ASP A 74 -55.48 0.53 0.08
N ASP A 75 -55.29 0.50 -1.25
CA ASP A 75 -54.47 -0.58 -1.84
C ASP A 75 -53.02 -0.05 -1.84
N PRO A 76 -52.12 -0.62 -1.02
CA PRO A 76 -50.77 -0.10 -0.84
C PRO A 76 -50.05 -0.02 -2.19
N LEU A 77 -49.67 1.19 -2.57
CA LEU A 77 -49.13 1.51 -3.88
C LEU A 77 -47.63 1.68 -3.78
N CYS A 78 -46.92 0.62 -4.15
CA CYS A 78 -45.47 0.64 -4.12
C CYS A 78 -44.87 1.75 -5.00
N GLY A 79 -43.97 2.54 -4.41
CA GLY A 79 -43.28 3.66 -5.05
C GLY A 79 -43.98 5.00 -4.86
N ASN A 80 -44.93 5.12 -3.91
CA ASN A 80 -45.58 6.38 -3.56
C ASN A 80 -44.80 7.20 -2.50
N GLY A 81 -43.72 6.63 -1.97
CA GLY A 81 -42.81 7.24 -1.00
C GLY A 81 -43.27 7.15 0.46
N VAL A 82 -44.31 6.38 0.77
CA VAL A 82 -44.85 6.19 2.12
C VAL A 82 -45.09 4.72 2.36
N LYS A 83 -44.53 4.18 3.44
CA LYS A 83 -44.76 2.78 3.82
C LYS A 83 -46.18 2.58 4.36
N GLU A 84 -46.99 1.81 3.66
CA GLU A 84 -48.37 1.51 4.02
C GLU A 84 -48.56 0.08 4.57
N SER A 85 -49.76 -0.23 5.06
CA SER A 85 -50.09 -1.57 5.57
C SER A 85 -50.14 -2.57 4.43
N GLY A 86 -49.09 -3.39 4.28
CA GLY A 86 -48.97 -4.39 3.22
C GLY A 86 -47.62 -4.35 2.50
N GLU A 87 -46.83 -3.30 2.75
CA GLU A 87 -45.48 -3.12 2.21
C GLU A 87 -44.43 -3.32 3.31
N GLU A 88 -43.26 -3.85 2.95
CA GLU A 88 -42.13 -3.89 3.87
C GLU A 88 -41.41 -2.53 3.94
N CYS A 89 -41.46 -1.77 2.85
CA CYS A 89 -40.88 -0.43 2.65
C CYS A 89 -41.52 0.25 1.43
N ASP A 90 -41.34 1.56 1.26
CA ASP A 90 -41.61 2.28 0.01
C ASP A 90 -40.49 3.28 -0.30
N GLY A 91 -39.70 2.99 -1.34
CA GLY A 91 -38.58 3.84 -1.75
C GLY A 91 -37.55 4.03 -0.64
N ASN A 92 -37.51 5.21 -0.02
CA ASN A 92 -36.65 5.50 1.13
C ASN A 92 -37.36 5.35 2.48
N ASP A 93 -38.68 5.17 2.50
CA ASP A 93 -39.42 4.88 3.71
C ASP A 93 -39.29 3.39 4.07
N LEU A 94 -38.23 3.08 4.81
CA LEU A 94 -37.95 1.72 5.32
C LEU A 94 -38.72 1.42 6.61
N GLY A 95 -39.61 2.30 7.06
CA GLY A 95 -40.30 2.17 8.35
C GLY A 95 -39.35 2.22 9.56
N GLY A 96 -38.22 2.92 9.44
CA GLY A 96 -37.19 3.04 10.48
C GLY A 96 -36.27 1.83 10.62
N LEU A 97 -36.39 0.84 9.74
CA LEU A 97 -35.50 -0.32 9.72
C LEU A 97 -34.14 0.02 9.10
N SER A 98 -33.14 -0.72 9.52
CA SER A 98 -31.75 -0.61 9.13
C SER A 98 -31.13 -2.00 9.00
N CYS A 99 -29.90 -2.08 8.47
CA CYS A 99 -29.14 -3.32 8.41
C CYS A 99 -28.95 -3.99 9.80
N ILE A 100 -28.89 -3.18 10.87
CA ILE A 100 -28.74 -3.65 12.25
C ILE A 100 -29.95 -4.48 12.69
N ASP A 101 -31.15 -4.15 12.22
CA ASP A 101 -32.39 -4.89 12.55
C ASP A 101 -32.40 -6.30 11.95
N PHE A 102 -31.56 -6.55 10.94
CA PHE A 102 -31.38 -7.85 10.28
C PHE A 102 -30.09 -8.57 10.72
N GLY A 103 -29.38 -8.04 11.73
CA GLY A 103 -28.18 -8.65 12.29
C GLY A 103 -26.89 -8.37 11.52
N HIS A 104 -26.87 -7.31 10.71
CA HIS A 104 -25.68 -6.82 10.02
C HIS A 104 -25.06 -5.63 10.78
N ASP A 105 -23.76 -5.42 10.64
CA ASP A 105 -23.06 -4.36 11.36
C ASP A 105 -23.19 -3.01 10.64
N ASN A 106 -23.13 -3.03 9.30
CA ASN A 106 -23.07 -1.85 8.46
C ASN A 106 -23.86 -2.03 7.15
N GLY A 107 -23.79 -1.01 6.29
CA GLY A 107 -24.34 -1.02 4.95
C GLY A 107 -25.63 -0.24 4.81
N THR A 108 -26.32 -0.44 3.67
CA THR A 108 -27.57 0.26 3.36
C THR A 108 -28.65 -0.75 3.06
N LEU A 109 -29.75 -0.69 3.82
CA LEU A 109 -30.94 -1.46 3.53
C LEU A 109 -31.68 -0.79 2.38
N LEU A 110 -32.04 -1.56 1.35
CA LEU A 110 -32.68 -1.04 0.14
C LEU A 110 -34.12 -1.50 0.08
N CYS A 111 -34.98 -0.66 -0.49
CA CYS A 111 -36.33 -1.05 -0.89
C CYS A 111 -36.34 -1.39 -2.38
N ALA A 112 -36.83 -2.58 -2.73
CA ALA A 112 -37.01 -2.97 -4.12
C ALA A 112 -38.29 -2.35 -4.71
N ASN A 113 -38.42 -2.40 -6.05
CA ASN A 113 -39.58 -1.85 -6.77
C ASN A 113 -40.89 -2.63 -6.51
N ASP A 114 -40.82 -3.77 -5.84
CA ASP A 114 -41.96 -4.58 -5.39
C ASP A 114 -42.23 -4.41 -3.88
N CYS A 115 -41.62 -3.38 -3.25
CA CYS A 115 -41.79 -3.03 -1.84
C CYS A 115 -41.37 -4.12 -0.86
N THR A 116 -40.43 -4.96 -1.30
CA THR A 116 -39.69 -5.89 -0.45
C THR A 116 -38.38 -5.26 0.03
N LEU A 117 -37.99 -5.61 1.26
CA LEU A 117 -36.71 -5.18 1.82
C LEU A 117 -35.57 -6.05 1.27
N PHE A 118 -34.48 -5.39 0.89
CA PHE A 118 -33.31 -6.04 0.32
C PHE A 118 -32.07 -5.70 1.14
N SER A 119 -31.52 -6.71 1.83
CA SER A 119 -30.39 -6.59 2.74
C SER A 119 -29.04 -6.98 2.13
N ASN A 120 -28.97 -7.25 0.83
CA ASN A 120 -27.71 -7.68 0.20
C ASN A 120 -26.62 -6.59 0.17
N ALA A 121 -27.01 -5.33 0.40
CA ALA A 121 -26.13 -4.17 0.53
C ALA A 121 -25.82 -3.85 2.00
N CYS A 122 -26.28 -4.71 2.93
CA CYS A 122 -25.79 -4.77 4.29
C CYS A 122 -24.50 -5.59 4.36
N SER A 123 -23.65 -5.31 5.33
CA SER A 123 -22.39 -6.03 5.54
C SER A 123 -22.18 -6.40 7.00
N THR A 124 -21.45 -7.49 7.23
CA THR A 124 -21.15 -8.03 8.55
C THR A 124 -19.65 -8.20 8.66
N CYS A 125 -19.05 -7.51 9.63
CA CYS A 125 -17.61 -7.52 9.79
C CYS A 125 -17.13 -8.87 10.32
N GLY A 126 -16.16 -9.47 9.64
CA GLY A 126 -15.57 -10.75 10.01
C GLY A 126 -16.32 -11.96 9.44
N ASP A 127 -17.14 -11.77 8.39
CA ASP A 127 -17.81 -12.87 7.68
C ASP A 127 -16.93 -13.47 6.56
N GLY A 128 -15.75 -12.90 6.34
CA GLY A 128 -14.74 -13.32 5.36
C GLY A 128 -14.92 -12.70 3.98
N GLN A 129 -16.00 -11.93 3.74
CA GLN A 129 -16.31 -11.30 2.47
C GLN A 129 -16.06 -9.81 2.56
N LEU A 130 -15.28 -9.26 1.63
CA LEU A 130 -15.08 -7.82 1.59
C LEU A 130 -16.29 -7.15 0.92
N ALA A 131 -17.19 -6.57 1.72
CA ALA A 131 -18.30 -5.79 1.19
C ALA A 131 -17.84 -4.41 0.68
N ALA A 132 -18.63 -3.79 -0.20
CA ALA A 132 -18.33 -2.46 -0.73
C ALA A 132 -18.32 -1.35 0.34
N THR A 133 -18.93 -1.61 1.49
CA THR A 133 -19.02 -0.69 2.64
C THR A 133 -17.95 -0.93 3.69
N GLU A 134 -17.10 -1.95 3.51
CA GLU A 134 -16.02 -2.30 4.42
C GLU A 134 -14.66 -1.90 3.84
N ALA A 135 -13.77 -1.44 4.71
CA ALA A 135 -12.38 -1.20 4.32
C ALA A 135 -11.60 -2.51 4.22
N CYS A 136 -11.99 -3.51 5.01
CA CYS A 136 -11.37 -4.84 5.11
C CYS A 136 -12.32 -5.81 5.83
N ASP A 137 -12.10 -7.11 5.69
CA ASP A 137 -12.74 -8.15 6.52
C ASP A 137 -11.67 -9.11 7.05
N GLY A 138 -11.26 -8.93 8.31
CA GLY A 138 -10.18 -9.72 8.91
C GLY A 138 -8.84 -9.55 8.17
N ASN A 139 -8.47 -10.55 7.35
CA ASN A 139 -7.29 -10.50 6.47
C ASN A 139 -7.63 -10.31 4.99
N ASN A 140 -8.92 -10.14 4.67
CA ASN A 140 -9.39 -9.84 3.33
C ASN A 140 -9.34 -8.33 3.10
N PHE A 141 -8.31 -7.87 2.39
CA PHE A 141 -8.11 -6.47 2.02
C PHE A 141 -8.42 -6.20 0.54
N GLY A 142 -9.12 -7.12 -0.13
CA GLY A 142 -9.43 -6.97 -1.56
C GLY A 142 -8.17 -7.02 -2.45
N GLY A 143 -7.10 -7.62 -1.96
CA GLY A 143 -5.80 -7.68 -2.62
C GLY A 143 -4.87 -6.49 -2.30
N LEU A 144 -5.31 -5.50 -1.51
CA LEU A 144 -4.44 -4.43 -1.04
C LEU A 144 -3.30 -4.99 -0.18
N THR A 145 -2.10 -4.48 -0.41
CA THR A 145 -0.89 -4.85 0.33
C THR A 145 -0.14 -3.61 0.81
N CYS A 146 0.77 -3.76 1.77
CA CYS A 146 1.70 -2.69 2.16
C CYS A 146 2.50 -2.15 0.96
N THR A 147 2.87 -3.02 0.01
CA THR A 147 3.58 -2.60 -1.20
C THR A 147 2.74 -1.70 -2.12
N ASP A 148 1.42 -1.90 -2.17
CA ASP A 148 0.53 -1.02 -2.93
C ASP A 148 0.41 0.38 -2.30
N LEU A 149 0.62 0.47 -0.98
CA LEU A 149 0.62 1.71 -0.21
C LEU A 149 2.00 2.41 -0.18
N GLY A 150 3.01 1.84 -0.85
CA GLY A 150 4.35 2.44 -0.96
C GLY A 150 5.36 2.00 0.10
N TYR A 151 5.01 1.02 0.94
CA TYR A 151 5.93 0.40 1.89
C TYR A 151 6.75 -0.71 1.21
N ALA A 152 7.90 -1.09 1.79
CA ALA A 152 8.71 -2.18 1.21
C ALA A 152 8.12 -3.56 1.49
N SER A 153 7.57 -3.76 2.68
CA SER A 153 7.02 -5.04 3.11
C SER A 153 6.08 -4.85 4.31
N GLY A 154 5.77 -5.94 5.02
CA GLY A 154 4.95 -5.92 6.23
C GLY A 154 3.58 -6.54 6.04
N SER A 155 2.66 -6.25 6.96
CA SER A 155 1.31 -6.79 6.98
C SER A 155 0.30 -5.73 7.41
N LEU A 156 -0.78 -5.63 6.64
CA LEU A 156 -1.95 -4.84 7.01
C LEU A 156 -2.71 -5.53 8.14
N SER A 157 -3.40 -4.74 8.95
CA SER A 157 -4.39 -5.26 9.90
C SER A 157 -5.72 -4.54 9.76
N CYS A 158 -6.80 -5.22 10.08
CA CYS A 158 -8.15 -4.68 9.97
C CYS A 158 -8.66 -4.22 11.32
N ALA A 159 -9.32 -3.06 11.36
CA ALA A 159 -10.06 -2.64 12.55
C ALA A 159 -11.14 -3.66 12.92
N SER A 160 -11.43 -3.80 14.21
CA SER A 160 -12.43 -4.78 14.68
C SER A 160 -13.85 -4.50 14.20
N ASP A 161 -14.12 -3.29 13.72
CA ASP A 161 -15.37 -2.86 13.12
C ASP A 161 -15.31 -2.74 11.58
N CYS A 162 -14.20 -3.22 10.98
CA CYS A 162 -13.97 -3.21 9.53
C CYS A 162 -13.99 -1.81 8.88
N SER A 163 -13.99 -0.74 9.68
CA SER A 163 -14.09 0.63 9.18
C SER A 163 -12.77 1.19 8.64
N GLN A 164 -11.65 0.55 8.98
CA GLN A 164 -10.30 1.04 8.70
C GLN A 164 -9.33 -0.12 8.48
N VAL A 165 -8.36 0.11 7.58
CA VAL A 165 -7.14 -0.70 7.48
C VAL A 165 -6.04 0.05 8.22
N PHE A 166 -5.31 -0.65 9.09
CA PHE A 166 -4.14 -0.12 9.77
C PHE A 166 -2.85 -0.54 9.07
N GLU A 167 -1.94 0.43 8.95
CA GLU A 167 -0.65 0.32 8.28
C GLU A 167 0.51 0.16 9.28
N ASP A 168 0.23 0.05 10.59
CA ASP A 168 1.26 -0.02 11.64
C ASP A 168 2.17 -1.26 11.53
N GLY A 169 1.70 -2.30 10.84
CA GLY A 169 2.49 -3.50 10.53
C GLY A 169 3.20 -3.43 9.18
N CYS A 170 3.08 -2.32 8.44
CA CYS A 170 3.81 -2.09 7.21
C CYS A 170 5.21 -1.57 7.51
N GLU A 171 6.20 -2.19 6.89
CA GLU A 171 7.60 -1.87 7.09
C GLU A 171 8.02 -0.87 6.02
N ALA A 172 8.47 0.31 6.46
CA ALA A 172 8.97 1.36 5.58
C ALA A 172 10.07 0.78 4.68
N SER A 173 10.11 1.23 3.43
CA SER A 173 11.29 0.95 2.62
C SER A 173 12.45 1.70 3.22
N VAL A 174 13.41 0.97 3.79
CA VAL A 174 14.74 1.47 4.15
C VAL A 174 15.45 1.83 2.85
N GLN A 175 15.08 2.96 2.28
CA GLN A 175 15.46 3.39 0.96
C GLN A 175 16.28 4.65 1.12
N CYS A 176 17.58 4.44 0.99
CA CYS A 176 18.50 5.53 1.11
C CYS A 176 18.23 6.64 0.08
N GLY A 177 18.16 7.87 0.56
CA GLY A 177 17.88 9.07 -0.22
C GLY A 177 16.42 9.55 -0.12
N ASN A 178 15.64 9.08 0.86
CA ASN A 178 14.27 9.55 1.09
C ASN A 178 14.19 10.81 1.98
N GLY A 179 15.32 11.23 2.55
CA GLY A 179 15.48 12.41 3.40
C GLY A 179 15.11 12.21 4.88
N LEU A 180 14.67 11.02 5.28
CA LEU A 180 14.36 10.62 6.65
C LEU A 180 15.43 9.66 7.16
N ILE A 181 15.65 9.59 8.47
CA ILE A 181 16.55 8.57 9.05
C ILE A 181 15.69 7.38 9.43
N ASP A 182 15.72 6.32 8.63
CA ASP A 182 15.02 5.08 8.91
C ASP A 182 15.82 4.15 9.83
N ASP A 183 15.17 3.13 10.37
CA ASP A 183 15.79 2.15 11.26
C ASP A 183 16.93 1.40 10.53
N GLY A 184 18.16 1.57 11.03
CA GLY A 184 19.37 1.00 10.43
C GLY A 184 20.17 1.96 9.55
N GLU A 185 19.68 3.18 9.30
CA GLU A 185 20.42 4.22 8.59
C GLU A 185 21.23 5.08 9.56
N ALA A 186 22.47 5.38 9.20
CA ALA A 186 23.29 6.33 9.95
C ALA A 186 22.96 7.79 9.55
N CYS A 187 22.60 7.96 8.28
CA CYS A 187 22.26 9.22 7.62
C CYS A 187 21.37 8.92 6.41
N ASP A 188 20.71 9.94 5.85
CA ASP A 188 20.02 9.87 4.57
C ASP A 188 20.22 11.18 3.77
N GLY A 189 20.91 11.08 2.64
CA GLY A 189 21.14 12.20 1.74
C GLY A 189 21.80 13.39 2.46
N GLY A 190 21.04 14.47 2.68
CA GLY A 190 21.49 15.65 3.42
C GLY A 190 21.18 15.62 4.92
N ASN A 191 20.34 14.69 5.37
CA ASN A 191 20.02 14.47 6.77
C ASN A 191 21.13 13.63 7.39
N LEU A 192 22.06 14.27 8.10
CA LEU A 192 23.20 13.60 8.73
C LEU A 192 22.93 13.20 10.18
N ASN A 193 21.67 13.19 10.62
CA ASN A 193 21.28 12.92 12.00
C ASN A 193 22.00 13.81 13.04
N GLY A 194 22.37 15.03 12.64
CA GLY A 194 23.14 15.97 13.48
C GLY A 194 24.64 15.65 13.62
N GLU A 195 25.12 14.60 12.96
CA GLU A 195 26.53 14.22 12.97
C GLU A 195 27.38 15.12 12.06
N THR A 196 28.65 15.25 12.42
CA THR A 196 29.66 16.03 11.72
C THR A 196 30.96 15.25 11.69
N CYS A 197 31.95 15.68 10.90
CA CYS A 197 33.28 15.07 10.96
C CYS A 197 33.87 15.09 12.38
N LEU A 198 33.57 16.13 13.18
CA LEU A 198 34.01 16.24 14.57
C LEU A 198 33.42 15.14 15.46
N THR A 199 32.12 14.88 15.32
CA THR A 199 31.46 13.83 16.12
C THR A 199 31.88 12.43 15.69
N GLN A 200 32.35 12.26 14.44
CA GLN A 200 32.99 11.04 13.94
C GLN A 200 34.48 10.90 14.28
N GLY A 201 35.05 11.83 15.07
CA GLY A 201 36.42 11.75 15.57
C GLY A 201 37.49 12.33 14.64
N PHE A 202 37.11 13.18 13.69
CA PHE A 202 38.02 13.95 12.84
C PHE A 202 38.12 15.40 13.35
N ASP A 203 39.13 16.14 12.91
CA ASP A 203 39.33 17.53 13.37
C ASP A 203 38.51 18.54 12.57
N GLY A 204 38.03 18.16 11.38
CA GLY A 204 37.22 19.04 10.53
C GLY A 204 36.76 18.38 9.23
N GLY A 205 36.37 19.21 8.25
CA GLY A 205 35.94 18.77 6.92
C GLY A 205 34.41 18.73 6.75
N SER A 206 33.96 18.11 5.66
CA SER A 206 32.53 17.98 5.33
C SER A 206 32.11 16.53 5.41
N LEU A 207 31.17 16.22 6.32
CA LEU A 207 30.57 14.90 6.41
C LEU A 207 29.48 14.79 5.33
N SER A 208 29.42 13.65 4.66
CA SER A 208 28.38 13.37 3.67
C SER A 208 27.75 12.00 3.91
N CYS A 209 26.60 11.76 3.28
CA CYS A 209 25.92 10.49 3.36
C CYS A 209 26.02 9.75 2.02
N SER A 210 26.45 8.49 2.04
CA SER A 210 26.54 7.65 0.87
C SER A 210 26.08 6.24 1.20
N ASN A 211 25.06 5.75 0.48
CA ASN A 211 24.40 4.47 0.78
C ASN A 211 23.99 4.34 2.26
N CYS A 212 23.56 5.44 2.85
CA CYS A 212 23.03 5.57 4.21
C CYS A 212 24.00 5.19 5.32
N VAL A 213 25.27 5.29 4.98
CA VAL A 213 26.41 5.28 5.87
C VAL A 213 27.14 6.61 5.73
N PHE A 214 27.71 7.07 6.83
CA PHE A 214 28.56 8.26 6.83
C PHE A 214 29.77 8.05 5.94
N ASP A 215 29.93 8.92 4.95
CA ASP A 215 31.11 9.03 4.12
C ASP A 215 32.03 10.09 4.71
N THR A 216 33.13 9.62 5.31
CA THR A 216 34.16 10.43 5.98
C THR A 216 35.33 10.76 5.06
N THR A 217 35.25 10.46 3.76
CA THR A 217 36.38 10.72 2.82
C THR A 217 36.71 12.20 2.66
N ALA A 218 35.75 13.09 2.90
CA ALA A 218 35.93 14.55 2.92
C ALA A 218 36.15 15.13 4.33
N CYS A 219 36.30 14.28 5.35
CA CYS A 219 36.73 14.69 6.68
C CYS A 219 38.25 14.88 6.71
N THR A 220 38.70 15.89 7.45
CA THR A 220 40.12 16.24 7.59
C THR A 220 40.60 15.89 8.99
N ILE A 221 41.74 15.22 9.05
CA ILE A 221 42.55 15.19 10.26
C ILE A 221 43.58 16.31 10.14
N GLU A 222 43.66 17.17 11.14
CA GLU A 222 44.75 18.12 11.22
C GLU A 222 45.96 17.29 11.64
N THR A 223 46.93 17.12 10.73
CA THR A 223 48.21 16.48 11.06
C THR A 223 49.07 17.44 11.88
N CYS A 224 48.47 18.05 12.89
CA CYS A 224 49.17 18.89 13.82
C CYS A 224 49.78 18.01 14.90
N VAL A 225 50.93 18.45 15.38
CA VAL A 225 51.73 17.67 16.29
C VAL A 225 51.44 18.13 17.71
N SER A 226 50.91 17.24 18.55
CA SER A 226 50.75 17.53 19.98
C SER A 226 52.13 17.70 20.64
N LEU A 227 52.15 18.14 21.91
CA LEU A 227 53.30 18.54 22.76
C LEU A 227 54.64 17.76 22.60
N LEU A 228 54.65 16.55 22.04
CA LEU A 228 55.81 15.65 21.98
C LEU A 228 56.25 15.21 20.57
N GLY A 229 55.65 15.70 19.48
CA GLY A 229 56.22 15.40 18.16
C GLY A 229 57.09 16.53 17.62
N SER A 230 57.88 16.19 16.62
CA SER A 230 58.79 17.12 15.95
C SER A 230 58.01 18.09 15.07
N CYS A 231 58.07 19.38 15.39
CA CYS A 231 57.52 20.45 14.56
C CYS A 231 58.61 21.08 13.70
N ASN A 232 58.25 21.47 12.47
CA ASN A 232 59.09 22.28 11.62
C ASN A 232 58.85 23.77 11.89
N ILE A 233 59.88 24.48 12.36
CA ILE A 233 59.79 25.90 12.72
C ILE A 233 59.41 26.81 11.53
N LEU A 234 59.60 26.33 10.29
CA LEU A 234 59.20 27.05 9.08
C LEU A 234 57.76 26.77 8.66
N LEU A 235 57.17 25.65 9.07
CA LEU A 235 55.80 25.26 8.68
C LEU A 235 54.78 25.44 9.82
N GLN A 236 55.23 25.59 11.07
CA GLN A 236 54.37 25.78 12.25
C GLN A 236 53.31 24.66 12.38
N ASP A 237 53.71 23.40 12.23
CA ASP A 237 52.82 22.22 12.22
C ASP A 237 52.28 21.84 13.63
N CYS A 238 52.23 22.78 14.56
CA CYS A 238 51.72 22.56 15.92
C CYS A 238 50.21 22.81 15.96
N CYS A 239 49.50 22.06 16.81
CA CYS A 239 48.05 22.24 16.96
C CYS A 239 47.72 23.64 17.51
N GLU A 240 46.49 24.09 17.26
CA GLU A 240 46.00 25.39 17.74
C GLU A 240 46.26 25.58 19.25
N GLY A 241 46.85 26.72 19.63
CA GLY A 241 47.30 26.99 21.00
C GLY A 241 48.71 26.51 21.36
N LEU A 242 49.49 26.02 20.38
CA LEU A 242 50.90 25.66 20.53
C LEU A 242 51.78 26.40 19.51
N THR A 243 52.98 26.82 19.90
CA THR A 243 54.05 27.31 19.02
C THR A 243 55.17 26.29 18.85
N CYS A 244 55.87 26.37 17.72
CA CYS A 244 57.05 25.56 17.46
C CYS A 244 58.28 26.06 18.24
N GLY A 245 58.44 25.62 19.48
CA GLY A 245 59.57 25.95 20.34
C GLY A 245 60.65 24.87 20.30
N LEU A 246 61.83 25.16 19.72
CA LEU A 246 62.98 24.23 19.71
C LEU A 246 62.65 22.85 19.09
N LEU A 247 61.96 22.84 17.93
CA LEU A 247 61.55 21.63 17.18
C LEU A 247 60.48 20.79 17.89
N VAL A 248 59.86 21.30 18.95
CA VAL A 248 58.74 20.67 19.65
C VAL A 248 57.61 21.68 19.83
N CYS A 249 56.38 21.19 19.92
CA CYS A 249 55.23 22.06 20.17
C CYS A 249 55.14 22.41 21.65
N VAL A 250 55.11 23.70 21.97
CA VAL A 250 54.99 24.25 23.34
C VAL A 250 53.81 25.23 23.40
N PRO A 251 53.14 25.42 24.56
CA PRO A 251 52.02 26.36 24.66
C PRO A 251 52.39 27.79 24.20
N GLU A 252 51.46 28.51 23.58
CA GLU A 252 51.63 29.96 23.37
C GLU A 252 51.54 30.66 24.73
N GLU A 253 52.55 31.47 25.10
CA GLU A 253 52.59 32.25 26.34
C GLU A 253 51.70 33.51 26.28
#